data_AF-A0AAE0NWE0-F1
#
_entry.id   AF-A0AAE0NWE0-F1
#
_cell.length_a   1.000
_cell.length_b   1.000
_cell.length_c   1.000
_cell.angle_alpha   90.00
_cell.angle_beta   90.00
_cell.angle_gamma   90.00
#
_symmetry.space_group_name_H-M   'P 1'
#
loop_
_entity.id
_entity.type
_entity.pdbx_description
1 polymer ?
#
loop_
_entity_poly.entity_id
_entity_poly.type
_entity_poly.pdbx_seq_one_letter_code
_entity_poly.pdbx_strand_id
1 'polypeptide(L)'
;MVKRKRQAAGNEKGIKRKTQGKDQKRSSKMEAYEELLVWAKDKGIILNGVAPRRIPGRGMGIVATKPLKADTTILTVPSKTLRTYETVHPSIARALPKDITIHGLLAADLAFDPSPSAKYRQWNAVCPTRDDVWDSLPLTWDHQLRKFLTKRALDLLLKQEAKFEKDWTMVQQSSLLSLRSDGEEDESTKEDGKLNKTITRDDYLYAWLLVNTRTFYHETPKTKKFKKEDRMVLQPVADLFNHTSYDPSADEKEGNKKTCSVAFSPTAFTITTTRPYIEGEEVYICYGNHSNDFLLIEYGFLFDENVWDEVCIDDAILPLLDQAQPQLPQQPAKKVTRRLNERGKKDPKSQEQQPPKSAKDLLEEYDFLGNYNLDPRNPTGCYRTQVALRAVSALADNSGPEGEKKFRAFVDYGQDPWEDSEEEQKKLNAMLAQALKRWRGDVVDEMVAGLKRLEEVDRKCHRDMLLMRWRQVGRMVDRALEELEG
;
A
#
# COMPACT_ATOMS: atom_id res chain seq x y z
N MET A 1 56.78 -8.66 -86.76
CA MET A 1 55.31 -8.44 -86.64
C MET A 1 55.09 -7.41 -85.54
N VAL A 2 55.05 -6.10 -85.81
CA VAL A 2 53.86 -5.32 -86.26
C VAL A 2 52.69 -5.56 -85.28
N LYS A 3 52.33 -4.66 -84.36
CA LYS A 3 51.78 -3.31 -84.57
C LYS A 3 51.81 -2.45 -83.28
N ARG A 4 51.96 -1.14 -83.50
CA ARG A 4 51.98 0.02 -82.58
C ARG A 4 50.73 0.17 -81.69
N LYS A 5 50.89 0.78 -80.50
CA LYS A 5 50.44 2.18 -80.24
C LYS A 5 50.91 2.73 -78.87
N ARG A 6 51.17 4.03 -78.89
CA ARG A 6 51.78 4.90 -77.86
C ARG A 6 50.76 5.39 -76.81
N GLN A 7 51.26 5.55 -75.59
CA GLN A 7 51.10 6.63 -74.59
C GLN A 7 50.00 7.69 -74.80
N ALA A 8 49.29 8.02 -73.71
CA ALA A 8 49.37 9.34 -73.05
C ALA A 8 48.66 9.33 -71.67
N ALA A 9 49.27 10.01 -70.70
CA ALA A 9 48.86 10.19 -69.30
C ALA A 9 47.85 11.34 -69.12
N GLY A 10 47.13 11.37 -67.98
CA GLY A 10 46.35 12.55 -67.60
C GLY A 10 45.44 12.44 -66.36
N ASN A 11 46.03 12.62 -65.18
CA ASN A 11 45.52 13.26 -63.94
C ASN A 11 44.01 13.20 -63.57
N GLU A 12 43.70 12.42 -62.53
CA GLU A 12 42.49 12.53 -61.72
C GLU A 12 42.55 13.77 -60.80
N LYS A 13 41.61 14.70 -60.97
CA LYS A 13 41.45 15.88 -60.11
C LYS A 13 40.62 15.54 -58.87
N GLY A 14 41.26 15.57 -57.72
CA GLY A 14 40.59 15.62 -56.41
C GLY A 14 39.87 16.95 -56.21
N ILE A 15 38.57 16.88 -55.92
CA ILE A 15 37.76 18.01 -55.45
C ILE A 15 37.41 17.76 -53.98
N LYS A 16 38.07 18.52 -53.11
CA LYS A 16 37.78 18.61 -51.68
C LYS A 16 36.37 19.22 -51.50
N ARG A 17 35.39 18.40 -51.11
CA ARG A 17 34.10 18.89 -50.59
C ARG A 17 34.24 19.13 -49.09
N LYS A 18 34.15 20.41 -48.70
CA LYS A 18 33.96 20.88 -47.33
C LYS A 18 32.74 20.18 -46.73
N THR A 19 32.95 19.22 -45.84
CA THR A 19 31.95 18.80 -44.85
C THR A 19 31.86 19.90 -43.81
N GLN A 20 30.99 20.89 -44.06
CA GLN A 20 30.48 21.74 -42.99
C GLN A 20 29.73 20.83 -42.02
N GLY A 21 30.32 20.61 -40.85
CA GLY A 21 29.63 20.06 -39.69
C GLY A 21 28.41 20.93 -39.43
N LYS A 22 27.22 20.37 -39.62
CA LYS A 22 26.02 20.87 -38.99
C LYS A 22 26.16 20.51 -37.51
N ASP A 23 26.76 21.40 -36.74
CA ASP A 23 26.44 21.51 -35.32
C ASP A 23 24.94 21.80 -35.23
N GLN A 24 24.15 20.74 -35.12
CA GLN A 24 22.79 20.84 -34.62
C GLN A 24 22.91 21.34 -33.19
N LYS A 25 22.76 22.65 -33.04
CA LYS A 25 22.36 23.31 -31.81
C LYS A 25 21.03 22.66 -31.41
N ARG A 26 21.07 21.55 -30.66
CA ARG A 26 19.94 21.06 -29.89
C ARG A 26 19.64 22.17 -28.90
N SER A 27 18.63 22.99 -29.23
CA SER A 27 17.92 23.76 -28.21
C SER A 27 17.40 22.73 -27.22
N SER A 28 18.12 22.54 -26.10
CA SER A 28 17.71 21.63 -25.04
C SER A 28 16.37 22.15 -24.53
N LYS A 29 15.28 21.47 -24.92
CA LYS A 29 13.96 21.73 -24.34
C LYS A 29 14.11 21.46 -22.83
N MET A 30 13.75 22.43 -21.99
CA MET A 30 13.77 22.23 -20.54
C MET A 30 12.97 20.98 -20.18
N GLU A 31 13.49 20.21 -19.23
CA GLU A 31 12.77 19.05 -18.74
C GLU A 31 11.58 19.50 -17.87
N ALA A 32 10.51 18.69 -17.79
CA ALA A 32 9.31 19.05 -17.05
C ALA A 32 9.58 19.37 -15.56
N TYR A 33 10.57 18.71 -14.95
CA TYR A 33 10.97 19.01 -13.57
C TYR A 33 11.69 20.36 -13.44
N GLU A 34 12.35 20.85 -14.49
CA GLU A 34 13.00 22.17 -14.49
C GLU A 34 11.94 23.27 -14.55
N GLU A 35 10.91 23.09 -15.37
CA GLU A 35 9.74 23.97 -15.42
C GLU A 35 8.99 23.98 -14.07
N LEU A 36 8.88 22.82 -13.41
CA LEU A 36 8.35 22.72 -12.05
C LEU A 36 9.15 23.56 -11.06
N LEU A 37 10.47 23.53 -11.10
CA LEU A 37 11.30 24.30 -10.16
C LEU A 37 11.15 25.80 -10.34
N VAL A 38 11.02 26.28 -11.59
CA VAL A 38 10.70 27.68 -11.88
C VAL A 38 9.34 28.05 -11.27
N TRP A 39 8.31 27.25 -11.54
CA TRP A 39 6.98 27.46 -10.97
C TRP A 39 6.99 27.41 -9.44
N ALA A 40 7.71 26.46 -8.85
CA ALA A 40 7.79 26.27 -7.40
C ALA A 40 8.39 27.51 -6.73
N LYS A 41 9.47 28.06 -7.30
CA LYS A 41 10.08 29.30 -6.84
C LYS A 41 9.10 30.48 -6.89
N ASP A 42 8.36 30.64 -8.00
CA ASP A 42 7.35 31.69 -8.16
C ASP A 42 6.20 31.56 -7.14
N LYS A 43 5.87 30.34 -6.71
CA LYS A 43 4.87 30.09 -5.67
C LYS A 43 5.41 30.24 -4.24
N GLY A 44 6.71 30.49 -4.08
CA GLY A 44 7.38 30.61 -2.78
C GLY A 44 7.71 29.26 -2.13
N ILE A 45 7.76 28.17 -2.91
CA ILE A 45 8.26 26.88 -2.46
C ILE A 45 9.79 26.95 -2.43
N ILE A 46 10.37 26.58 -1.30
CA ILE A 46 11.81 26.66 -1.07
C ILE A 46 12.39 25.25 -1.08
N LEU A 47 13.31 24.98 -2.00
CA LEU A 47 14.16 23.79 -2.00
C LEU A 47 15.57 24.21 -1.57
N ASN A 48 16.14 23.55 -0.56
CA ASN A 48 17.47 23.86 -0.04
C ASN A 48 18.40 22.64 -0.17
N GLY A 49 19.27 22.67 -1.17
CA GLY A 49 20.26 21.62 -1.38
C GLY A 49 19.68 20.29 -1.85
N VAL A 50 18.46 20.31 -2.41
CA VAL A 50 17.81 19.16 -3.01
C VAL A 50 17.16 19.55 -4.35
N ALA A 51 16.99 18.58 -5.24
CA ALA A 51 16.29 18.77 -6.50
C ALA A 51 15.60 17.47 -6.97
N PRO A 52 14.48 17.59 -7.71
CA PRO A 52 13.87 16.45 -8.37
C PRO A 52 14.76 15.90 -9.49
N ARG A 53 14.84 14.57 -9.59
CA ARG A 53 15.54 13.83 -10.65
C ARG A 53 14.71 12.61 -11.06
N ARG A 54 14.83 12.21 -12.33
CA ARG A 54 14.35 10.89 -12.77
C ARG A 54 15.29 9.81 -12.25
N ILE A 55 14.70 8.79 -11.65
CA ILE A 55 15.37 7.62 -11.13
C ILE A 55 14.94 6.42 -11.96
N PRO A 56 15.87 5.75 -12.66
CA PRO A 56 15.54 4.60 -13.49
C PRO A 56 14.74 3.55 -12.73
N GLY A 57 13.58 3.17 -13.27
CA GLY A 57 12.69 2.17 -12.67
C GLY A 57 11.88 2.63 -11.44
N ARG A 58 12.07 3.86 -10.94
CA ARG A 58 11.35 4.39 -9.76
C ARG A 58 10.65 5.73 -10.00
N GLY A 59 10.62 6.22 -11.24
CA GLY A 59 9.95 7.46 -11.60
C GLY A 59 10.75 8.69 -11.16
N MET A 60 10.10 9.67 -10.54
CA MET A 60 10.76 10.85 -9.98
C MET A 60 11.20 10.57 -8.54
N GLY A 61 12.31 11.17 -8.12
CA GLY A 61 12.76 11.19 -6.74
C GLY A 61 13.44 12.51 -6.41
N ILE A 62 13.69 12.77 -5.13
CA ILE A 62 14.43 13.95 -4.67
C ILE A 62 15.85 13.54 -4.30
N VAL A 63 16.85 14.24 -4.84
CA VAL A 63 18.26 13.98 -4.53
C VAL A 63 18.93 15.19 -3.91
N ALA A 64 19.91 14.96 -3.04
CA ALA A 64 20.80 15.98 -2.52
C ALA A 64 21.68 16.56 -3.64
N THR A 65 21.72 17.88 -3.77
CA THR A 65 22.56 18.59 -4.76
C THR A 65 23.85 19.14 -4.16
N LYS A 66 24.05 18.92 -2.86
CA LYS A 66 25.24 19.24 -2.08
C LYS A 66 25.21 18.39 -0.79
N PRO A 67 26.31 18.28 -0.04
CA PRO A 67 26.27 17.66 1.27
C PRO A 67 25.27 18.37 2.20
N LEU A 68 24.43 17.60 2.90
CA LEU A 68 23.44 18.10 3.86
C LEU A 68 23.79 17.64 5.27
N LYS A 69 23.49 18.47 6.27
CA LYS A 69 23.60 18.08 7.68
C LYS A 69 22.25 17.53 8.17
N ALA A 70 22.25 16.88 9.32
CA ALA A 70 21.01 16.66 10.07
C ALA A 70 20.37 18.00 10.46
N ASP A 71 19.07 17.97 10.75
CA ASP A 71 18.25 19.13 11.15
C ASP A 71 18.25 20.28 10.13
N THR A 72 18.47 19.96 8.85
CA THR A 72 18.38 20.93 7.76
C THR A 72 16.99 20.87 7.13
N THR A 73 16.24 21.98 7.16
CA THR A 73 15.00 22.10 6.38
C THR A 73 15.36 22.18 4.90
N ILE A 74 14.97 21.16 4.16
CA ILE A 74 15.29 20.96 2.74
C ILE A 74 14.13 21.32 1.81
N LEU A 75 12.89 21.28 2.32
CA LEU A 75 11.71 21.72 1.60
C LEU A 75 10.81 22.52 2.53
N THR A 76 10.34 23.67 2.05
CA THR A 76 9.22 24.43 2.66
C THR A 76 8.17 24.69 1.59
N VAL A 77 6.95 24.21 1.82
CA VAL A 77 5.81 24.39 0.90
C VAL A 77 4.73 25.25 1.58
N PRO A 78 4.49 26.48 1.13
CA PRO A 78 3.45 27.33 1.72
C PRO A 78 2.05 26.71 1.60
N SER A 79 1.22 26.77 2.64
CA SER A 79 -0.10 26.12 2.65
C SER A 79 -1.04 26.62 1.53
N LYS A 80 -0.82 27.84 1.03
CA LYS A 80 -1.56 28.42 -0.11
C LYS A 80 -1.31 27.75 -1.47
N THR A 81 -0.26 26.91 -1.59
CA THR A 81 0.10 26.23 -2.84
C THR A 81 -0.44 24.80 -2.91
N LEU A 82 -1.03 24.31 -1.82
CA LEU A 82 -1.61 22.97 -1.71
C LEU A 82 -2.91 22.88 -2.53
N ARG A 83 -3.26 21.67 -2.98
CA ARG A 83 -4.66 21.36 -3.31
C ARG A 83 -5.34 20.81 -2.06
N THR A 84 -6.35 21.52 -1.59
CA THR A 84 -7.10 21.21 -0.37
C THR A 84 -8.59 21.30 -0.64
N TYR A 85 -9.41 20.88 0.33
CA TYR A 85 -10.86 21.12 0.35
C TYR A 85 -11.24 22.56 -0.02
N GLU A 86 -10.42 23.54 0.34
CA GLU A 86 -10.72 24.97 0.14
C GLU A 86 -10.27 25.52 -1.21
N THR A 87 -9.39 24.81 -1.92
CA THR A 87 -8.89 25.25 -3.23
C THR A 87 -9.59 24.59 -4.40
N VAL A 88 -10.51 23.64 -4.13
CA VAL A 88 -11.33 22.98 -5.13
C VAL A 88 -12.14 24.02 -5.89
N HIS A 89 -12.25 23.86 -7.21
CA HIS A 89 -13.00 24.80 -8.04
C HIS A 89 -14.45 24.96 -7.53
N PRO A 90 -14.96 26.20 -7.34
CA PRO A 90 -16.28 26.41 -6.74
C PRO A 90 -17.44 25.69 -7.44
N SER A 91 -17.37 25.55 -8.77
CA SER A 91 -18.39 24.79 -9.53
C SER A 91 -18.40 23.30 -9.20
N ILE A 92 -17.22 22.70 -8.93
CA ILE A 92 -17.10 21.31 -8.51
C ILE A 92 -17.65 21.15 -7.09
N ALA A 93 -17.19 22.01 -6.17
CA ALA A 93 -17.62 21.98 -4.77
C ALA A 93 -19.14 22.18 -4.60
N ARG A 94 -19.79 22.94 -5.49
CA ARG A 94 -21.26 23.13 -5.47
C ARG A 94 -22.03 21.98 -6.11
N ALA A 95 -21.47 21.33 -7.13
CA ALA A 95 -22.17 20.30 -7.88
C ALA A 95 -22.14 18.93 -7.17
N LEU A 96 -21.15 18.69 -6.31
CA LEU A 96 -20.99 17.42 -5.61
C LEU A 96 -21.69 17.42 -4.24
N PRO A 97 -22.21 16.26 -3.79
CA PRO A 97 -22.81 16.12 -2.46
C PRO A 97 -21.86 16.48 -1.32
N LYS A 98 -22.41 16.94 -0.19
CA LYS A 98 -21.60 17.33 0.99
C LYS A 98 -20.92 16.14 1.69
N ASP A 99 -21.40 14.93 1.46
CA ASP A 99 -20.89 13.68 2.03
C ASP A 99 -19.90 12.95 1.10
N ILE A 100 -19.52 13.57 -0.03
CA ILE A 100 -18.38 13.10 -0.82
C ILE A 100 -17.11 13.14 0.04
N THR A 101 -16.26 12.14 -0.12
CA THR A 101 -14.97 12.11 0.59
C THR A 101 -14.06 13.23 0.09
N ILE A 102 -13.08 13.66 0.91
CA ILE A 102 -12.06 14.61 0.43
C ILE A 102 -11.30 14.03 -0.78
N HIS A 103 -11.15 12.70 -0.79
CA HIS A 103 -10.48 11.96 -1.84
C HIS A 103 -11.21 12.14 -3.17
N GLY A 104 -12.51 11.81 -3.20
CA GLY A 104 -13.34 11.97 -4.38
C GLY A 104 -13.43 13.44 -4.84
N LEU A 105 -13.50 14.38 -3.89
CA LEU A 105 -13.54 15.80 -4.20
C LEU A 105 -12.26 16.30 -4.88
N LEU A 106 -11.08 15.94 -4.35
CA LEU A 106 -9.79 16.29 -4.95
C LEU A 106 -9.57 15.58 -6.29
N ALA A 107 -10.05 14.34 -6.42
CA ALA A 107 -10.01 13.59 -7.67
C ALA A 107 -10.86 14.28 -8.75
N ALA A 108 -12.05 14.76 -8.40
CA ALA A 108 -12.90 15.53 -9.30
C ALA A 108 -12.22 16.84 -9.70
N ASP A 109 -11.63 17.57 -8.75
CA ASP A 109 -10.85 18.79 -9.02
C ASP A 109 -9.73 18.55 -10.04
N LEU A 110 -8.97 17.46 -9.88
CA LEU A 110 -7.91 17.08 -10.82
C LEU A 110 -8.45 16.64 -12.18
N ALA A 111 -9.50 15.82 -12.22
CA ALA A 111 -10.04 15.27 -13.46
C ALA A 111 -10.65 16.36 -14.35
N PHE A 112 -11.41 17.27 -13.73
CA PHE A 112 -12.07 18.39 -14.38
C PHE A 112 -11.19 19.64 -14.48
N ASP A 113 -9.97 19.65 -13.89
CA ASP A 113 -8.98 20.71 -14.12
C ASP A 113 -8.86 20.88 -15.63
N PRO A 114 -9.27 22.03 -16.20
CA PRO A 114 -9.27 22.23 -17.63
C PRO A 114 -7.81 22.25 -18.05
N SER A 115 -7.30 21.10 -18.47
CA SER A 115 -5.91 20.89 -18.83
C SER A 115 -5.48 21.98 -19.82
N PRO A 116 -4.80 23.07 -19.37
CA PRO A 116 -4.21 23.25 -18.05
C PRO A 116 -4.60 24.59 -17.40
N SER A 117 -5.25 24.58 -16.22
CA SER A 117 -5.26 25.78 -15.41
C SER A 117 -3.80 26.22 -15.25
N ALA A 118 -3.50 27.48 -15.61
CA ALA A 118 -2.15 28.02 -15.50
C ALA A 118 -1.59 27.89 -14.07
N LYS A 119 -2.48 27.59 -13.10
CA LYS A 119 -2.19 27.44 -11.69
C LYS A 119 -1.29 26.24 -11.39
N TYR A 120 -1.54 25.04 -11.94
CA TYR A 120 -0.85 23.81 -11.52
C TYR A 120 -0.23 22.98 -12.67
N ARG A 121 -0.24 23.49 -13.90
CA ARG A 121 0.27 22.81 -15.11
C ARG A 121 1.64 22.13 -14.90
N GLN A 122 2.61 22.87 -14.38
CA GLN A 122 3.99 22.39 -14.23
C GLN A 122 4.09 21.27 -13.20
N TRP A 123 3.25 21.28 -12.17
CA TRP A 123 3.18 20.19 -11.19
C TRP A 123 2.49 18.97 -11.77
N ASN A 124 1.34 19.13 -12.44
CA ASN A 124 0.67 17.99 -13.08
C ASN A 124 1.56 17.30 -14.13
N ALA A 125 2.48 18.04 -14.77
CA ALA A 125 3.40 17.50 -15.79
C ALA A 125 4.49 16.56 -15.24
N VAL A 126 4.71 16.53 -13.92
CA VAL A 126 5.67 15.62 -13.27
C VAL A 126 5.00 14.47 -12.51
N CYS A 127 3.67 14.47 -12.42
CA CYS A 127 2.92 13.31 -11.90
C CYS A 127 3.11 12.10 -12.83
N PRO A 128 2.99 10.86 -12.31
CA PRO A 128 3.01 9.67 -13.16
C PRO A 128 1.94 9.77 -14.22
N THR A 129 2.25 9.26 -15.39
CA THR A 129 1.31 9.18 -16.50
C THR A 129 0.23 8.14 -16.21
N ARG A 130 -0.82 8.12 -17.06
CA ARG A 130 -1.85 7.09 -17.00
C ARG A 130 -1.26 5.68 -17.14
N ASP A 131 -0.29 5.50 -18.04
CA ASP A 131 0.34 4.20 -18.24
C ASP A 131 1.13 3.76 -17.00
N ASP A 132 1.85 4.69 -16.35
CA ASP A 132 2.55 4.38 -15.10
C ASP A 132 1.57 3.91 -14.00
N VAL A 133 0.40 4.55 -13.89
CA VAL A 133 -0.66 4.17 -12.93
C VAL A 133 -1.26 2.81 -13.30
N TRP A 134 -1.55 2.56 -14.58
CA TRP A 134 -2.15 1.31 -15.05
C TRP A 134 -1.18 0.12 -14.97
N ASP A 135 0.12 0.36 -15.08
CA ASP A 135 1.15 -0.67 -14.95
C ASP A 135 1.41 -1.08 -13.51
N SER A 136 1.04 -0.26 -12.52
CA SER A 136 1.48 -0.42 -11.13
C SER A 136 0.35 -0.67 -10.11
N LEU A 137 -0.86 -0.12 -10.33
CA LEU A 137 -1.92 -0.14 -9.32
C LEU A 137 -2.98 -1.21 -9.61
N PRO A 138 -3.18 -2.20 -8.71
CA PRO A 138 -4.07 -3.33 -8.92
C PRO A 138 -5.54 -3.01 -9.23
N LEU A 139 -6.03 -1.83 -8.85
CA LEU A 139 -7.39 -1.37 -9.21
C LEU A 139 -7.61 -1.26 -10.73
N THR A 140 -6.54 -1.14 -11.50
CA THR A 140 -6.56 -1.01 -12.96
C THR A 140 -6.27 -2.32 -13.70
N TRP A 141 -5.92 -3.38 -12.97
CA TRP A 141 -5.51 -4.65 -13.54
C TRP A 141 -6.71 -5.52 -13.92
N ASP A 142 -6.47 -6.56 -14.72
CA ASP A 142 -7.50 -7.54 -15.05
C ASP A 142 -7.99 -8.27 -13.78
N HIS A 143 -9.31 -8.40 -13.64
CA HIS A 143 -9.95 -9.04 -12.49
C HIS A 143 -9.48 -10.50 -12.29
N GLN A 144 -9.05 -11.20 -13.35
CA GLN A 144 -8.53 -12.56 -13.25
C GLN A 144 -7.25 -12.65 -12.40
N LEU A 145 -6.51 -11.55 -12.25
CA LEU A 145 -5.33 -11.50 -11.40
C LEU A 145 -5.64 -11.45 -9.90
N ARG A 146 -6.87 -11.11 -9.52
CA ARG A 146 -7.29 -10.99 -8.11
C ARG A 146 -7.10 -12.27 -7.31
N LYS A 147 -7.23 -13.44 -7.95
CA LYS A 147 -7.01 -14.75 -7.32
C LYS A 147 -5.55 -15.02 -6.93
N PHE A 148 -4.61 -14.23 -7.46
CA PHE A 148 -3.19 -14.31 -7.15
C PHE A 148 -2.74 -13.23 -6.16
N LEU A 149 -3.66 -12.37 -5.68
CA LEU A 149 -3.35 -11.50 -4.56
C LEU A 149 -3.31 -12.31 -3.27
N THR A 150 -2.47 -11.89 -2.33
CA THR A 150 -2.58 -12.38 -0.95
C THR A 150 -3.95 -12.01 -0.39
N LYS A 151 -4.42 -12.73 0.64
CA LYS A 151 -5.71 -12.44 1.28
C LYS A 151 -5.83 -10.97 1.69
N ARG A 152 -4.76 -10.39 2.27
CA ARG A 152 -4.74 -8.98 2.70
C ARG A 152 -4.78 -8.01 1.54
N ALA A 153 -3.98 -8.24 0.50
CA ALA A 153 -4.00 -7.40 -0.68
C ALA A 153 -5.38 -7.43 -1.38
N LEU A 154 -6.04 -8.60 -1.42
CA LEU A 154 -7.40 -8.70 -1.95
C LEU A 154 -8.41 -7.93 -1.09
N ASP A 155 -8.39 -8.11 0.24
CA ASP A 155 -9.27 -7.40 1.18
C ASP A 155 -9.11 -5.87 1.06
N LEU A 156 -7.87 -5.39 0.89
CA LEU A 156 -7.55 -3.98 0.66
C LEU A 156 -8.08 -3.50 -0.70
N LEU A 157 -7.83 -4.25 -1.77
CA LEU A 157 -8.28 -3.91 -3.12
C LEU A 157 -9.80 -3.76 -3.20
N LEU A 158 -10.55 -4.68 -2.58
CA LEU A 158 -12.01 -4.62 -2.57
C LEU A 158 -12.54 -3.39 -1.82
N LYS A 159 -11.87 -2.99 -0.73
CA LYS A 159 -12.20 -1.74 -0.01
C LYS A 159 -11.89 -0.50 -0.84
N GLN A 160 -10.73 -0.49 -1.51
CA GLN A 160 -10.32 0.58 -2.40
C GLN A 160 -11.29 0.75 -3.57
N GLU A 161 -11.68 -0.36 -4.20
CA GLU A 161 -12.68 -0.40 -5.27
C GLU A 161 -14.03 0.13 -4.79
N ALA A 162 -14.52 -0.33 -3.63
CA ALA A 162 -15.78 0.15 -3.06
C ALA A 162 -15.77 1.67 -2.79
N LYS A 163 -14.63 2.21 -2.31
CA LYS A 163 -14.46 3.66 -2.09
C LYS A 163 -14.47 4.43 -3.42
N PHE A 164 -13.74 3.93 -4.42
CA PHE A 164 -13.73 4.52 -5.76
C PHE A 164 -15.13 4.53 -6.38
N GLU A 165 -15.86 3.40 -6.35
CA GLU A 165 -17.21 3.31 -6.93
C GLU A 165 -18.19 4.25 -6.24
N LYS A 166 -18.10 4.38 -4.92
CA LYS A 166 -18.90 5.35 -4.16
C LYS A 166 -18.64 6.77 -4.64
N ASP A 167 -17.38 7.19 -4.70
CA ASP A 167 -17.01 8.54 -5.12
C ASP A 167 -17.37 8.80 -6.60
N TRP A 168 -17.12 7.82 -7.48
CA TRP A 168 -17.44 7.92 -8.90
C TRP A 168 -18.95 8.02 -9.13
N THR A 169 -19.77 7.26 -8.41
CA THR A 169 -21.23 7.34 -8.49
C THR A 169 -21.72 8.76 -8.17
N MET A 170 -21.15 9.40 -7.14
CA MET A 170 -21.50 10.79 -6.78
C MET A 170 -21.13 11.78 -7.89
N VAL A 171 -19.97 11.61 -8.54
CA VAL A 171 -19.56 12.44 -9.68
C VAL A 171 -20.45 12.20 -10.89
N GLN A 172 -20.77 10.93 -11.16
CA GLN A 172 -21.59 10.52 -12.29
C GLN A 172 -23.02 11.09 -12.21
N GLN A 173 -23.59 11.13 -11.01
CA GLN A 173 -24.93 11.66 -10.75
C GLN A 173 -24.96 13.19 -10.61
N SER A 174 -23.80 13.85 -10.58
CA SER A 174 -23.72 15.30 -10.44
C SER A 174 -24.03 16.04 -11.74
N SER A 175 -24.39 17.32 -11.62
CA SER A 175 -24.59 18.18 -12.79
C SER A 175 -23.31 18.43 -13.60
N LEU A 176 -22.12 18.03 -13.12
CA LEU A 176 -20.85 18.20 -13.84
C LEU A 176 -20.79 17.41 -15.15
N LEU A 177 -21.42 16.23 -15.21
CA LEU A 177 -21.47 15.41 -16.42
C LEU A 177 -22.75 15.63 -17.25
N SER A 178 -23.81 16.16 -16.64
CA SER A 178 -25.11 16.40 -17.29
C SER A 178 -25.15 17.65 -18.18
N LEU A 179 -24.10 18.48 -18.19
CA LEU A 179 -24.07 19.80 -18.85
C LEU A 179 -23.98 19.79 -20.41
N ARG A 180 -24.25 18.67 -21.10
CA ARG A 180 -24.18 18.61 -22.58
C ARG A 180 -25.31 17.84 -23.27
N SER A 181 -26.56 17.98 -22.80
CA SER A 181 -27.71 17.48 -23.59
C SER A 181 -28.30 18.50 -24.58
N ASP A 182 -28.14 19.81 -24.39
CA ASP A 182 -28.83 20.80 -25.22
C ASP A 182 -27.85 21.71 -25.96
N GLY A 183 -27.79 21.55 -27.28
CA GLY A 183 -26.88 22.23 -28.20
C GLY A 183 -27.26 23.69 -28.46
N GLU A 184 -27.04 24.55 -27.48
CA GLU A 184 -26.94 26.01 -27.71
C GLU A 184 -25.57 26.50 -27.22
N GLU A 185 -24.67 26.77 -28.17
CA GLU A 185 -23.48 27.56 -27.94
C GLU A 185 -23.89 29.02 -27.73
N ASP A 186 -24.21 29.38 -26.49
CA ASP A 186 -24.34 30.79 -26.11
C ASP A 186 -22.93 31.41 -25.98
N GLU A 187 -22.47 32.06 -27.05
CA GLU A 187 -21.20 32.79 -27.14
C GLU A 187 -21.10 34.00 -26.18
N SER A 188 -22.12 34.31 -25.37
CA SER A 188 -22.18 35.56 -24.61
C SER A 188 -21.62 35.52 -23.18
N THR A 189 -21.12 34.38 -22.66
CA THR A 189 -20.54 34.32 -21.29
C THR A 189 -19.12 33.74 -21.27
N LYS A 190 -18.15 34.57 -21.67
CA LYS A 190 -16.73 34.39 -21.34
C LYS A 190 -16.48 34.77 -19.87
N GLU A 191 -16.97 33.95 -18.94
CA GLU A 191 -16.48 33.97 -17.55
C GLU A 191 -15.36 32.94 -17.37
N ASP A 192 -14.24 33.38 -16.81
CA ASP A 192 -13.20 32.51 -16.27
C ASP A 192 -13.80 31.60 -15.19
N GLY A 193 -14.17 30.36 -15.52
CA GLY A 193 -14.73 29.42 -14.54
C GLY A 193 -15.72 28.36 -15.04
N LYS A 194 -16.08 28.31 -16.32
CA LYS A 194 -16.85 27.16 -16.85
C LYS A 194 -15.91 25.95 -17.05
N LEU A 195 -16.24 24.84 -16.37
CA LEU A 195 -15.64 23.53 -16.62
C LEU A 195 -16.08 23.06 -18.03
N ASN A 196 -15.32 23.40 -19.05
CA ASN A 196 -15.65 23.06 -20.45
C ASN A 196 -15.23 21.64 -20.85
N LYS A 197 -14.77 20.83 -19.90
CA LYS A 197 -14.22 19.49 -20.10
C LYS A 197 -15.20 18.43 -19.59
N THR A 198 -15.65 17.55 -20.48
CA THR A 198 -16.26 16.28 -20.10
C THR A 198 -15.15 15.29 -19.74
N ILE A 199 -15.35 14.52 -18.66
CA ILE A 199 -14.41 13.48 -18.24
C ILE A 199 -15.04 12.10 -18.39
N THR A 200 -14.23 11.10 -18.68
CA THR A 200 -14.61 9.69 -18.64
C THR A 200 -14.41 9.10 -17.24
N ARG A 201 -14.91 7.88 -17.01
CA ARG A 201 -14.61 7.11 -15.80
C ARG A 201 -13.10 6.90 -15.63
N ASP A 202 -12.37 6.67 -16.72
CA ASP A 202 -10.92 6.45 -16.67
C ASP A 202 -10.13 7.72 -16.37
N ASP A 203 -10.61 8.88 -16.84
CA ASP A 203 -10.04 10.19 -16.46
C ASP A 203 -10.19 10.42 -14.96
N TYR A 204 -11.36 10.08 -14.40
CA TYR A 204 -11.60 10.17 -12.97
C TYR A 204 -10.80 9.13 -12.17
N LEU A 205 -10.73 7.88 -12.62
CA LEU A 205 -9.95 6.80 -12.00
C LEU A 205 -8.47 7.17 -11.92
N TYR A 206 -7.91 7.71 -13.01
CA TYR A 206 -6.53 8.19 -13.02
C TYR A 206 -6.32 9.29 -11.99
N ALA A 207 -7.19 10.31 -11.95
CA ALA A 207 -7.10 11.37 -10.96
C ALA A 207 -7.28 10.85 -9.53
N TRP A 208 -8.20 9.91 -9.31
CA TRP A 208 -8.48 9.29 -8.02
C TRP A 208 -7.27 8.50 -7.51
N LEU A 209 -6.57 7.77 -8.39
CA LEU A 209 -5.35 7.05 -8.05
C LEU A 209 -4.15 7.98 -7.81
N LEU A 210 -4.08 9.13 -8.50
CA LEU A 210 -3.10 10.17 -8.15
C LEU A 210 -3.35 10.71 -6.74
N VAL A 211 -4.61 10.94 -6.34
CA VAL A 211 -4.97 11.34 -4.97
C VAL A 211 -4.60 10.25 -3.96
N ASN A 212 -4.89 8.99 -4.30
CA ASN A 212 -4.62 7.84 -3.43
C ASN A 212 -3.14 7.73 -3.03
N THR A 213 -2.27 7.90 -4.03
CA THR A 213 -0.84 7.65 -3.90
C THR A 213 -0.03 8.85 -3.40
N ARG A 214 -0.60 10.06 -3.35
CA ARG A 214 0.17 11.33 -3.17
C ARG A 214 -0.38 12.29 -2.13
N THR A 215 -1.39 11.89 -1.36
CA THR A 215 -1.96 12.78 -0.36
C THR A 215 -1.17 12.79 0.95
N PHE A 216 -1.17 13.94 1.61
CA PHE A 216 -0.57 14.18 2.92
C PHE A 216 -1.65 14.54 3.92
N TYR A 217 -1.47 14.10 5.16
CA TYR A 217 -2.34 14.53 6.26
C TYR A 217 -2.14 16.03 6.55
N HIS A 218 -3.24 16.75 6.65
CA HIS A 218 -3.26 18.18 6.96
C HIS A 218 -4.51 18.55 7.75
N GLU A 219 -4.30 19.03 8.98
CA GLU A 219 -5.38 19.56 9.81
C GLU A 219 -5.37 21.08 9.85
N THR A 220 -6.54 21.67 9.58
CA THR A 220 -6.81 23.09 9.81
C THR A 220 -7.94 23.23 10.83
N PRO A 221 -8.14 24.42 11.43
CA PRO A 221 -9.30 24.65 12.31
C PRO A 221 -10.64 24.27 11.66
N LYS A 222 -10.75 24.38 10.33
CA LYS A 222 -11.95 24.04 9.56
C LYS A 222 -12.10 22.54 9.31
N THR A 223 -11.01 21.83 9.01
CA THR A 223 -11.04 20.38 8.72
C THR A 223 -10.96 19.51 9.98
N LYS A 224 -10.64 20.09 11.14
CA LYS A 224 -10.61 19.39 12.44
C LYS A 224 -11.92 18.67 12.78
N LYS A 225 -13.06 19.18 12.30
CA LYS A 225 -14.38 18.54 12.47
C LYS A 225 -14.64 17.37 11.51
N PHE A 226 -13.85 17.22 10.45
CA PHE A 226 -13.97 16.12 9.50
C PHE A 226 -13.36 14.85 10.08
N LYS A 227 -13.68 13.69 9.51
CA LYS A 227 -13.00 12.43 9.85
C LYS A 227 -11.51 12.54 9.53
N LYS A 228 -10.67 11.77 10.23
CA LYS A 228 -9.20 11.80 10.01
C LYS A 228 -8.83 11.51 8.55
N GLU A 229 -9.51 10.55 7.93
CA GLU A 229 -9.37 10.19 6.50
C GLU A 229 -9.76 11.32 5.54
N ASP A 230 -10.57 12.28 5.99
CA ASP A 230 -10.98 13.46 5.22
C ASP A 230 -10.12 14.70 5.47
N ARG A 231 -8.99 14.54 6.18
CA ARG A 231 -8.00 15.59 6.45
C ARG A 231 -6.76 15.42 5.56
N MET A 232 -6.98 15.25 4.26
CA MET A 232 -5.93 14.97 3.28
C MET A 232 -5.80 16.09 2.23
N VAL A 233 -4.59 16.33 1.77
CA VAL A 233 -4.25 17.36 0.75
C VAL A 233 -3.22 16.83 -0.23
N LEU A 234 -3.14 17.43 -1.43
CA LEU A 234 -2.01 17.21 -2.33
C LEU A 234 -0.99 18.34 -2.17
N GLN A 235 0.29 17.97 -2.20
CA GLN A 235 1.39 18.89 -1.96
C GLN A 235 2.42 18.85 -3.10
N PRO A 236 2.65 19.98 -3.80
CA PRO A 236 3.65 20.01 -4.86
C PRO A 236 5.06 19.78 -4.32
N VAL A 237 5.90 19.10 -5.11
CA VAL A 237 7.31 18.80 -4.84
C VAL A 237 7.51 17.78 -3.71
N ALA A 238 6.72 17.83 -2.63
CA ALA A 238 6.79 16.85 -1.55
C ALA A 238 6.31 15.46 -1.98
N ASP A 239 5.33 15.40 -2.90
CA ASP A 239 4.83 14.16 -3.50
C ASP A 239 5.84 13.46 -4.43
N LEU A 240 7.02 14.06 -4.65
CA LEU A 240 8.12 13.47 -5.40
C LEU A 240 9.15 12.75 -4.50
N PHE A 241 9.02 12.83 -3.18
CA PHE A 241 9.88 12.05 -2.28
C PHE A 241 9.43 10.59 -2.28
N ASN A 242 10.36 9.67 -2.52
CA ASN A 242 10.07 8.24 -2.46
C ASN A 242 10.02 7.71 -1.03
N HIS A 243 9.43 6.52 -0.88
CA HIS A 243 9.28 5.81 0.38
C HIS A 243 10.59 5.17 0.89
N THR A 244 10.72 5.06 2.21
CA THR A 244 11.62 4.13 2.89
C THR A 244 10.90 3.48 4.07
N SER A 245 11.21 2.22 4.33
CA SER A 245 10.73 1.45 5.49
C SER A 245 11.64 1.58 6.73
N TYR A 246 12.83 2.18 6.60
CA TYR A 246 13.95 2.02 7.54
C TYR A 246 13.71 2.63 8.94
N ASP A 247 13.76 1.80 9.99
CA ASP A 247 13.80 2.16 11.43
C ASP A 247 14.71 1.18 12.21
N PRO A 248 15.96 1.52 12.57
CA PRO A 248 16.93 0.52 13.02
C PRO A 248 17.08 0.31 14.52
N SER A 249 16.18 0.84 15.36
CA SER A 249 15.92 0.38 16.76
C SER A 249 15.26 1.49 17.61
N ALA A 250 13.95 1.71 17.51
CA ALA A 250 13.20 2.57 18.45
C ALA A 250 13.54 2.21 19.92
N ASP A 251 13.73 3.13 20.89
CA ASP A 251 12.99 4.37 21.27
C ASP A 251 13.91 5.58 21.64
N GLU A 252 13.46 6.82 21.95
CA GLU A 252 12.14 7.45 22.15
C GLU A 252 11.80 8.49 21.05
N LYS A 253 10.49 8.68 20.81
CA LYS A 253 9.84 9.37 19.68
C LYS A 253 9.70 8.48 18.43
N GLU A 254 9.37 7.22 18.65
CA GLU A 254 8.61 6.28 17.80
C GLU A 254 8.36 6.75 16.35
N GLY A 255 9.11 6.15 15.42
CA GLY A 255 8.70 6.00 14.02
C GLY A 255 8.67 7.27 13.16
N ASN A 256 9.84 7.84 12.82
CA ASN A 256 10.08 8.56 11.55
C ASN A 256 11.47 9.23 11.42
N LYS A 257 12.54 8.71 12.04
CA LYS A 257 13.79 9.48 12.11
C LYS A 257 15.04 8.72 11.73
N LYS A 258 15.18 8.41 10.44
CA LYS A 258 16.52 8.33 9.82
C LYS A 258 16.64 8.92 8.43
N THR A 259 15.56 9.30 7.77
CA THR A 259 15.66 10.07 6.52
C THR A 259 15.23 11.51 6.77
N CYS A 260 13.93 11.78 6.75
CA CYS A 260 13.39 13.12 6.95
C CYS A 260 12.12 13.11 7.81
N SER A 261 11.97 14.14 8.65
CA SER A 261 10.71 14.42 9.34
C SER A 261 9.85 15.36 8.50
N VAL A 262 8.56 15.04 8.40
CA VAL A 262 7.54 15.89 7.77
C VAL A 262 6.74 16.59 8.87
N ALA A 263 6.58 17.90 8.77
CA ALA A 263 5.77 18.69 9.70
C ALA A 263 4.98 19.75 8.96
N PHE A 264 3.88 20.23 9.56
CA PHE A 264 3.11 21.33 9.02
C PHE A 264 2.67 22.32 10.12
N SER A 265 2.46 23.55 9.69
CA SER A 265 1.90 24.65 10.46
C SER A 265 0.75 25.28 9.69
N PRO A 266 0.03 26.28 10.25
CA PRO A 266 -0.98 27.01 9.51
C PRO A 266 -0.47 27.67 8.22
N THR A 267 0.84 27.90 8.10
CA THR A 267 1.43 28.66 6.99
C THR A 267 2.23 27.81 6.00
N ALA A 268 2.78 26.67 6.40
CA ALA A 268 3.58 25.83 5.52
C ALA A 268 3.73 24.38 5.99
N PHE A 269 4.04 23.49 5.05
CA PHE A 269 4.67 22.20 5.27
C PHE A 269 6.19 22.33 5.21
N THR A 270 6.89 21.49 5.98
CA THR A 270 8.36 21.40 5.98
C THR A 270 8.82 19.95 5.96
N ILE A 271 9.92 19.71 5.25
CA ILE A 271 10.67 18.45 5.29
C ILE A 271 12.07 18.79 5.79
N THR A 272 12.47 18.13 6.88
CA THR A 272 13.74 18.37 7.56
C THR A 272 14.54 17.08 7.65
N THR A 273 15.81 17.11 7.28
CA THR A 273 16.70 15.96 7.36
C THR A 273 16.90 15.53 8.81
N THR A 274 16.97 14.23 9.05
CA THR A 274 17.23 13.65 10.38
C THR A 274 18.64 13.06 10.48
N ARG A 275 19.37 13.04 9.35
CA ARG A 275 20.75 12.60 9.22
C ARG A 275 21.48 13.41 8.14
N PRO A 276 22.82 13.36 8.08
CA PRO A 276 23.56 13.95 6.97
C PRO A 276 23.38 13.17 5.66
N TYR A 277 23.51 13.84 4.53
CA TYR A 277 23.48 13.25 3.18
C TYR A 277 24.71 13.67 2.37
N ILE A 278 25.18 12.80 1.48
CA ILE A 278 26.20 13.15 0.48
C ILE A 278 25.53 13.70 -0.79
N GLU A 279 26.27 14.47 -1.58
CA GLU A 279 25.78 14.93 -2.88
C GLU A 279 25.46 13.74 -3.81
N GLY A 280 24.34 13.82 -4.52
CA GLY A 280 23.83 12.78 -5.40
C GLY A 280 23.02 11.70 -4.70
N GLU A 281 23.01 11.66 -3.38
CA GLU A 281 22.21 10.71 -2.60
C GLU A 281 20.72 11.04 -2.66
N GLU A 282 19.88 10.02 -2.82
CA GLU A 282 18.42 10.20 -2.76
C GLU A 282 17.92 10.43 -1.34
N VAL A 283 16.99 11.37 -1.22
CA VAL A 283 16.33 11.74 0.03
C VAL A 283 14.92 11.17 0.03
N TYR A 284 14.61 10.40 1.06
CA TYR A 284 13.33 9.71 1.22
C TYR A 284 12.50 10.34 2.35
N ILE A 285 11.20 10.03 2.34
CA ILE A 285 10.32 10.15 3.50
C ILE A 285 9.70 8.78 3.80
N CYS A 286 9.21 8.58 5.01
CA CYS A 286 8.41 7.40 5.32
C CYS A 286 6.92 7.74 5.12
N TYR A 287 6.22 6.89 4.37
CA TYR A 287 4.78 7.05 4.11
C TYR A 287 3.91 6.49 5.23
N GLY A 288 4.52 5.76 6.16
CA GLY A 288 3.88 5.00 7.24
C GLY A 288 4.45 3.59 7.33
N ASN A 289 4.15 2.93 8.45
CA ASN A 289 4.57 1.56 8.75
C ASN A 289 3.65 0.57 8.01
N HIS A 290 3.80 0.52 6.69
CA HIS A 290 2.91 -0.20 5.78
C HIS A 290 3.50 -1.54 5.38
N SER A 291 2.66 -2.59 5.33
CA SER A 291 3.04 -3.87 4.76
C SER A 291 3.22 -3.80 3.25
N ASN A 292 3.89 -4.78 2.64
CA ASN A 292 4.01 -4.80 1.18
C ASN A 292 2.65 -5.04 0.49
N ASP A 293 1.70 -5.70 1.15
CA ASP A 293 0.32 -5.79 0.63
C ASP A 293 -0.33 -4.41 0.59
N PHE A 294 -0.14 -3.57 1.61
CA PHE A 294 -0.64 -2.20 1.63
C PHE A 294 0.07 -1.31 0.61
N LEU A 295 1.40 -1.36 0.55
CA LEU A 295 2.19 -0.59 -0.42
C LEU A 295 1.81 -0.94 -1.87
N LEU A 296 1.55 -2.22 -2.15
CA LEU A 296 1.11 -2.65 -3.47
C LEU A 296 -0.25 -2.06 -3.84
N ILE A 297 -1.25 -2.21 -2.97
CA ILE A 297 -2.62 -1.76 -3.28
C ILE A 297 -2.74 -0.24 -3.30
N GLU A 298 -2.16 0.45 -2.30
CA GLU A 298 -2.41 1.88 -2.11
C GLU A 298 -1.37 2.77 -2.78
N TYR A 299 -0.16 2.26 -3.07
CA TYR A 299 0.92 3.03 -3.69
C TYR A 299 1.46 2.45 -5.00
N GLY A 300 1.12 1.20 -5.36
CA GLY A 300 1.54 0.58 -6.62
C GLY A 300 3.00 0.11 -6.64
N PHE A 301 3.60 -0.21 -5.49
CA PHE A 301 4.96 -0.75 -5.46
C PHE A 301 5.18 -1.75 -4.32
N LEU A 302 6.22 -2.57 -4.46
CA LEU A 302 6.70 -3.48 -3.44
C LEU A 302 8.08 -3.05 -2.97
N PHE A 303 8.36 -3.18 -1.68
CA PHE A 303 9.62 -2.79 -1.08
C PHE A 303 10.36 -4.01 -0.52
N ASP A 304 11.51 -4.35 -1.09
CA ASP A 304 12.21 -5.62 -0.77
C ASP A 304 12.75 -5.68 0.66
N GLU A 305 13.17 -4.55 1.22
CA GLU A 305 13.72 -4.44 2.58
C GLU A 305 12.69 -3.84 3.55
N ASN A 306 11.43 -4.27 3.45
CA ASN A 306 10.37 -3.72 4.29
C ASN A 306 10.35 -4.37 5.68
N VAL A 307 10.83 -3.62 6.70
CA VAL A 307 10.81 -4.07 8.10
C VAL A 307 9.41 -4.11 8.71
N TRP A 308 8.45 -3.44 8.08
CA TRP A 308 7.03 -3.41 8.47
C TRP A 308 6.17 -4.38 7.65
N ASP A 309 6.79 -5.24 6.85
CA ASP A 309 6.04 -6.23 6.10
C ASP A 309 5.32 -7.20 7.03
N GLU A 310 4.20 -7.74 6.58
CA GLU A 310 3.50 -8.83 7.24
C GLU A 310 2.80 -9.67 6.18
N VAL A 311 2.53 -10.93 6.50
CA VAL A 311 1.70 -11.79 5.66
C VAL A 311 0.70 -12.55 6.51
N CYS A 312 -0.56 -12.55 6.05
CA CYS A 312 -1.61 -13.34 6.67
C CYS A 312 -1.42 -14.83 6.37
N ILE A 313 -1.39 -15.62 7.43
CA ILE A 313 -1.22 -17.08 7.41
C ILE A 313 -2.47 -17.81 7.92
N ASP A 314 -3.65 -17.18 7.80
CA ASP A 314 -4.93 -17.81 8.17
C ASP A 314 -5.09 -19.19 7.51
N ASP A 315 -4.73 -19.31 6.23
CA ASP A 315 -4.81 -20.58 5.49
C ASP A 315 -3.85 -21.66 6.02
N ALA A 316 -2.82 -21.29 6.78
CA ALA A 316 -1.94 -22.24 7.47
C ALA A 316 -2.52 -22.67 8.83
N ILE A 317 -3.13 -21.74 9.57
CA ILE A 317 -3.57 -21.96 10.97
C ILE A 317 -4.99 -22.52 11.06
N LEU A 318 -5.94 -22.02 10.24
CA LEU A 318 -7.33 -22.46 10.28
C LEU A 318 -7.50 -23.99 10.12
N PRO A 319 -6.74 -24.69 9.24
CA PRO A 319 -6.80 -26.14 9.16
C PRO A 319 -6.36 -26.87 10.44
N LEU A 320 -5.48 -26.28 11.26
CA LEU A 320 -5.12 -26.85 12.57
C LEU A 320 -6.29 -26.77 13.54
N LEU A 321 -6.99 -25.62 13.55
CA LEU A 321 -8.18 -25.42 14.38
C LEU A 321 -9.31 -26.38 14.01
N ASP A 322 -9.46 -26.70 12.72
CA ASP A 322 -10.45 -27.68 12.26
C ASP A 322 -10.15 -29.11 12.71
N GLN A 323 -8.88 -29.47 12.85
CA GLN A 323 -8.44 -30.79 13.31
C GLN A 323 -8.51 -30.92 14.84
N ALA A 324 -8.36 -29.80 15.57
CA ALA A 324 -8.45 -29.73 17.02
C ALA A 324 -9.91 -29.66 17.50
N GLN A 325 -10.65 -30.76 17.33
CA GLN A 325 -11.99 -30.89 17.89
C GLN A 325 -11.97 -31.64 19.23
N PRO A 326 -12.81 -31.24 20.20
CA PRO A 326 -12.98 -31.98 21.43
C PRO A 326 -13.45 -33.40 21.10
N GLN A 327 -12.68 -34.43 21.51
CA GLN A 327 -13.18 -35.79 21.41
C GLN A 327 -14.34 -35.96 22.40
N LEU A 328 -15.55 -36.23 21.87
CA LEU A 328 -16.71 -36.57 22.70
C LEU A 328 -16.37 -37.82 23.54
N PRO A 329 -16.61 -37.81 24.86
CA PRO A 329 -16.31 -38.97 25.68
C PRO A 329 -17.08 -40.20 25.18
N GLN A 330 -16.37 -41.28 24.86
CA GLN A 330 -16.94 -42.54 24.33
C GLN A 330 -17.78 -43.34 25.37
N GLN A 331 -18.25 -42.71 26.45
CA GLN A 331 -19.13 -43.40 27.41
C GLN A 331 -20.59 -43.08 27.11
N PRO A 332 -21.46 -44.08 26.90
CA PRO A 332 -22.90 -43.82 26.82
C PRO A 332 -23.32 -43.16 28.13
N ALA A 333 -24.04 -42.04 28.02
CA ALA A 333 -24.55 -41.29 29.15
C ALA A 333 -25.13 -42.25 30.20
N LYS A 334 -24.45 -42.39 31.36
CA LYS A 334 -25.04 -43.13 32.49
C LYS A 334 -26.37 -42.44 32.77
N LYS A 335 -27.48 -43.15 32.55
CA LYS A 335 -28.83 -42.66 32.89
C LYS A 335 -28.76 -42.16 34.34
N VAL A 336 -28.78 -40.85 34.52
CA VAL A 336 -28.92 -40.24 35.84
C VAL A 336 -30.33 -40.58 36.29
N THR A 337 -30.49 -41.67 37.04
CA THR A 337 -31.70 -41.89 37.83
C THR A 337 -31.80 -40.73 38.81
N ARG A 338 -32.69 -39.78 38.52
CA ARG A 338 -33.12 -38.73 39.45
C ARG A 338 -33.57 -39.42 40.74
N ARG A 339 -32.73 -39.41 41.78
CA ARG A 339 -33.18 -39.73 43.13
C ARG A 339 -33.83 -38.46 43.68
N LEU A 340 -35.13 -38.54 43.96
CA LEU A 340 -35.81 -37.58 44.80
C LEU A 340 -35.34 -37.81 46.24
N ASN A 341 -34.94 -36.76 46.93
CA ASN A 341 -34.76 -36.81 48.38
C ASN A 341 -36.14 -36.90 49.08
N GLU A 342 -36.17 -37.39 50.33
CA GLU A 342 -37.39 -37.73 51.10
C GLU A 342 -38.37 -36.55 51.34
N ARG A 343 -38.06 -35.35 50.84
CA ARG A 343 -38.89 -34.14 50.97
C ARG A 343 -39.30 -33.51 49.63
N GLY A 344 -39.08 -34.20 48.50
CA GLY A 344 -39.59 -33.76 47.20
C GLY A 344 -39.02 -32.44 46.68
N LYS A 345 -37.84 -32.01 47.15
CA LYS A 345 -37.16 -30.80 46.64
C LYS A 345 -36.02 -31.21 45.71
N LYS A 346 -35.97 -30.62 44.51
CA LYS A 346 -34.88 -30.80 43.54
C LYS A 346 -33.52 -30.55 44.23
N ASP A 347 -32.57 -31.47 44.08
CA ASP A 347 -31.19 -31.28 44.52
C ASP A 347 -30.56 -30.07 43.78
N PRO A 348 -30.07 -29.04 44.50
CA PRO A 348 -29.38 -27.93 43.89
C PRO A 348 -27.89 -28.28 43.72
N LYS A 349 -27.57 -29.10 42.70
CA LYS A 349 -26.25 -29.22 42.05
C LYS A 349 -26.26 -30.37 41.03
N SER A 350 -26.97 -30.17 39.94
CA SER A 350 -26.56 -30.75 38.66
C SER A 350 -26.30 -29.58 37.73
N GLN A 351 -25.09 -29.03 37.77
CA GLN A 351 -24.62 -28.18 36.69
C GLN A 351 -24.56 -29.09 35.47
N GLU A 352 -25.47 -28.89 34.50
CA GLU A 352 -25.32 -29.43 33.16
C GLU A 352 -23.94 -28.96 32.66
N GLN A 353 -22.98 -29.88 32.57
CA GLN A 353 -21.71 -29.60 31.91
C GLN A 353 -22.04 -29.30 30.45
N GLN A 354 -21.92 -28.03 30.06
CA GLN A 354 -22.00 -27.66 28.65
C GLN A 354 -20.96 -28.47 27.88
N PRO A 355 -21.28 -28.92 26.66
CA PRO A 355 -20.32 -29.65 25.84
C PRO A 355 -19.06 -28.78 25.65
N PRO A 356 -17.86 -29.39 25.67
CA PRO A 356 -16.61 -28.65 25.50
C PRO A 356 -16.62 -27.89 24.17
N LYS A 357 -16.21 -26.62 24.20
CA LYS A 357 -16.17 -25.76 23.02
C LYS A 357 -15.01 -26.15 22.10
N SER A 358 -15.16 -25.96 20.78
CA SER A 358 -14.06 -26.15 19.84
C SER A 358 -13.02 -25.04 19.96
N ALA A 359 -11.82 -25.25 19.38
CA ALA A 359 -10.79 -24.22 19.33
C ALA A 359 -11.29 -22.95 18.64
N LYS A 360 -12.08 -23.10 17.56
CA LYS A 360 -12.67 -21.97 16.83
C LYS A 360 -13.68 -21.22 17.68
N ASP A 361 -14.56 -21.92 18.40
CA ASP A 361 -15.57 -21.28 19.25
C ASP A 361 -14.93 -20.48 20.39
N LEU A 362 -13.85 -21.02 20.99
CA LEU A 362 -13.09 -20.32 22.03
C LEU A 362 -12.40 -19.08 21.46
N LEU A 363 -11.74 -19.20 20.32
CA LEU A 363 -11.08 -18.06 19.68
C LEU A 363 -12.08 -17.00 19.21
N GLU A 364 -13.27 -17.38 18.75
CA GLU A 364 -14.32 -16.43 18.38
C GLU A 364 -14.89 -15.72 19.61
N GLU A 365 -15.13 -16.44 20.71
CA GLU A 365 -15.60 -15.88 21.99
C GLU A 365 -14.67 -14.77 22.51
N TYR A 366 -13.36 -14.96 22.37
CA TYR A 366 -12.33 -14.03 22.83
C TYR A 366 -11.79 -13.08 21.74
N ASP A 367 -12.42 -13.04 20.57
CA ASP A 367 -12.01 -12.20 19.42
C ASP A 367 -10.57 -12.47 18.93
N PHE A 368 -10.09 -13.71 19.04
CA PHE A 368 -8.79 -14.20 18.55
C PHE A 368 -8.89 -15.06 17.28
N LEU A 369 -10.08 -15.29 16.73
CA LEU A 369 -10.24 -16.06 15.49
C LEU A 369 -9.75 -15.26 14.26
N GLY A 370 -8.88 -15.89 13.46
CA GLY A 370 -8.31 -15.32 12.23
C GLY A 370 -7.36 -14.13 12.46
N ASN A 371 -6.90 -13.55 11.36
CA ASN A 371 -5.87 -12.52 11.34
C ASN A 371 -4.52 -12.94 11.96
N TYR A 372 -4.13 -14.19 11.69
CA TYR A 372 -2.82 -14.72 12.06
C TYR A 372 -1.79 -14.22 11.06
N ASN A 373 -0.70 -13.62 11.54
CA ASN A 373 0.31 -13.01 10.69
C ASN A 373 1.72 -13.50 11.05
N LEU A 374 2.58 -13.55 10.03
CA LEU A 374 4.04 -13.53 10.18
C LEU A 374 4.56 -12.15 9.82
N ASP A 375 5.57 -11.66 10.54
CA ASP A 375 6.29 -10.44 10.21
C ASP A 375 7.80 -10.61 10.43
N PRO A 376 8.67 -9.83 9.76
CA PRO A 376 10.12 -9.99 9.85
C PRO A 376 10.71 -9.82 11.25
N ARG A 377 10.00 -9.17 12.17
CA ARG A 377 10.45 -8.88 13.55
C ARG A 377 9.96 -9.94 14.54
N ASN A 378 8.88 -10.65 14.20
CA ASN A 378 8.38 -11.77 14.97
C ASN A 378 8.16 -13.01 14.06
N PRO A 379 9.24 -13.74 13.75
CA PRO A 379 9.19 -14.92 12.88
C PRO A 379 8.40 -16.09 13.49
N THR A 380 8.17 -16.09 14.80
CA THR A 380 7.34 -17.09 15.49
C THR A 380 5.83 -16.80 15.41
N GLY A 381 5.44 -15.76 14.66
CA GLY A 381 4.05 -15.39 14.46
C GLY A 381 3.51 -14.43 15.53
N CYS A 382 2.56 -13.61 15.12
CA CYS A 382 1.98 -12.58 15.98
C CYS A 382 1.27 -13.15 17.22
N TYR A 383 0.93 -12.28 18.18
CA TYR A 383 0.22 -12.69 19.39
C TYR A 383 -1.04 -13.53 19.12
N ARG A 384 -1.84 -13.17 18.10
CA ARG A 384 -3.03 -13.96 17.73
C ARG A 384 -2.66 -15.37 17.27
N THR A 385 -1.57 -15.52 16.52
CA THR A 385 -1.04 -16.82 16.10
C THR A 385 -0.67 -17.65 17.33
N GLN A 386 0.03 -17.05 18.28
CA GLN A 386 0.45 -17.70 19.53
C GLN A 386 -0.75 -18.12 20.41
N VAL A 387 -1.80 -17.30 20.49
CA VAL A 387 -3.06 -17.65 21.17
C VAL A 387 -3.76 -18.82 20.46
N ALA A 388 -3.81 -18.82 19.13
CA ALA A 388 -4.43 -19.90 18.36
C ALA A 388 -3.70 -21.24 18.53
N LEU A 389 -2.37 -21.25 18.52
CA LEU A 389 -1.58 -22.46 18.75
C LEU A 389 -1.81 -23.02 20.17
N ARG A 390 -1.94 -22.15 21.18
CA ARG A 390 -2.30 -22.55 22.55
C ARG A 390 -3.72 -23.13 22.62
N ALA A 391 -4.67 -22.57 21.88
CA ALA A 391 -6.02 -23.13 21.79
C ALA A 391 -6.01 -24.54 21.18
N VAL A 392 -5.23 -24.75 20.10
CA VAL A 392 -5.02 -26.08 19.50
C VAL A 392 -4.39 -27.04 20.50
N SER A 393 -3.28 -26.64 21.14
CA SER A 393 -2.56 -27.45 22.11
C SER A 393 -3.43 -27.83 23.31
N ALA A 394 -4.19 -26.88 23.86
CA ALA A 394 -5.09 -27.12 24.99
C ALA A 394 -6.10 -28.24 24.71
N LEU A 395 -6.53 -28.37 23.46
CA LEU A 395 -7.59 -29.29 23.03
C LEU A 395 -7.05 -30.59 22.39
N ALA A 396 -5.74 -30.69 22.13
CA ALA A 396 -5.14 -31.85 21.46
C ALA A 396 -5.04 -33.12 22.35
N ASP A 397 -4.88 -32.98 23.67
CA ASP A 397 -4.43 -34.08 24.56
C ASP A 397 -5.54 -34.87 25.28
N ASN A 398 -6.74 -35.02 24.69
CA ASN A 398 -7.93 -35.57 25.39
C ASN A 398 -8.28 -34.81 26.68
N SER A 399 -7.77 -33.58 26.83
CA SER A 399 -7.88 -32.73 28.02
C SER A 399 -9.32 -32.32 28.31
N GLY A 400 -10.24 -32.47 27.35
CA GLY A 400 -11.65 -32.18 27.49
C GLY A 400 -11.89 -30.84 28.24
N PRO A 401 -12.71 -30.83 29.31
CA PRO A 401 -12.95 -29.64 30.12
C PRO A 401 -11.71 -29.02 30.81
N GLU A 402 -10.67 -29.80 31.07
CA GLU A 402 -9.43 -29.29 31.69
C GLU A 402 -8.59 -28.47 30.73
N GLY A 403 -8.56 -28.85 29.45
CA GLY A 403 -7.92 -28.08 28.38
C GLY A 403 -8.58 -26.73 28.17
N GLU A 404 -9.91 -26.71 28.08
CA GLU A 404 -10.67 -25.46 28.00
C GLU A 404 -10.40 -24.57 29.23
N LYS A 405 -10.40 -25.16 30.44
CA LYS A 405 -10.08 -24.43 31.67
C LYS A 405 -8.66 -23.83 31.62
N LYS A 406 -7.66 -24.59 31.14
CA LYS A 406 -6.28 -24.14 30.98
C LYS A 406 -6.20 -22.95 30.01
N PHE A 407 -6.86 -23.04 28.85
CA PHE A 407 -6.89 -21.97 27.85
C PHE A 407 -7.57 -20.70 28.37
N ARG A 408 -8.73 -20.84 29.04
CA ARG A 408 -9.43 -19.70 29.65
C ARG A 408 -8.57 -19.03 30.72
N ALA A 409 -7.83 -19.80 31.53
CA ALA A 409 -6.96 -19.23 32.54
C ALA A 409 -5.86 -18.34 31.93
N PHE A 410 -5.33 -18.75 30.78
CA PHE A 410 -4.38 -17.98 30.00
C PHE A 410 -4.97 -16.67 29.47
N VAL A 411 -6.13 -16.72 28.81
CA VAL A 411 -6.72 -15.51 28.20
C VAL A 411 -7.29 -14.56 29.26
N ASP A 412 -7.94 -15.08 30.30
CA ASP A 412 -8.63 -14.27 31.32
C ASP A 412 -7.66 -13.67 32.36
N TYR A 413 -6.60 -14.41 32.73
CA TYR A 413 -5.73 -14.05 33.84
C TYR A 413 -4.25 -13.88 33.45
N GLY A 414 -3.91 -14.01 32.17
CA GLY A 414 -2.53 -13.89 31.68
C GLY A 414 -1.59 -14.97 32.22
N GLN A 415 -2.13 -16.08 32.73
CA GLN A 415 -1.32 -17.21 33.18
C GLN A 415 -0.96 -18.05 31.97
N ASP A 416 0.26 -17.96 31.46
CA ASP A 416 0.71 -18.76 30.31
C ASP A 416 1.49 -20.03 30.76
N PRO A 417 0.78 -21.14 31.07
CA PRO A 417 1.43 -22.38 31.48
C PRO A 417 2.23 -23.05 30.35
N TRP A 418 2.20 -22.54 29.12
CA TRP A 418 3.04 -22.99 28.02
C TRP A 418 4.37 -22.24 27.98
N GLU A 419 4.42 -20.99 28.42
CA GLU A 419 5.65 -20.18 28.47
C GLU A 419 6.60 -20.65 29.57
N ASP A 420 6.06 -21.15 30.69
CA ASP A 420 6.84 -21.70 31.81
C ASP A 420 7.55 -23.04 31.49
N SER A 421 7.32 -23.62 30.31
CA SER A 421 7.88 -24.92 29.89
C SER A 421 8.49 -24.85 28.49
N GLU A 422 9.82 -24.95 28.41
CA GLU A 422 10.54 -25.03 27.13
C GLU A 422 10.05 -26.18 26.24
N GLU A 423 9.60 -27.29 26.84
CA GLU A 423 9.08 -28.45 26.09
C GLU A 423 7.74 -28.12 25.42
N GLU A 424 6.85 -27.42 26.13
CA GLU A 424 5.56 -27.01 25.60
C GLU A 424 5.73 -25.95 24.50
N GLN A 425 6.62 -24.97 24.70
CA GLN A 425 6.93 -23.98 23.67
C GLN A 425 7.55 -24.64 22.42
N LYS A 426 8.42 -25.65 22.58
CA LYS A 426 8.93 -26.44 21.44
C LYS A 426 7.82 -27.18 20.69
N LYS A 427 6.81 -27.70 21.38
CA LYS A 427 5.63 -28.32 20.72
C LYS A 427 4.84 -27.30 19.91
N LEU A 428 4.61 -26.10 20.45
CA LEU A 428 3.93 -25.02 19.73
C LEU A 428 4.71 -24.58 18.49
N ASN A 429 6.04 -24.43 18.61
CA ASN A 429 6.92 -24.08 17.51
C ASN A 429 6.90 -25.15 16.41
N ALA A 430 7.00 -26.43 16.79
CA ALA A 430 6.93 -27.55 15.85
C ALA A 430 5.57 -27.61 15.11
N MET A 431 4.47 -27.33 15.82
CA MET A 431 3.14 -27.26 15.24
C MET A 431 3.04 -26.14 14.19
N LEU A 432 3.55 -24.95 14.51
CA LEU A 432 3.59 -23.83 13.57
C LEU A 432 4.48 -24.15 12.37
N ALA A 433 5.68 -24.69 12.59
CA ALA A 433 6.61 -25.06 11.53
C ALA A 433 5.99 -26.07 10.56
N GLN A 434 5.27 -27.08 11.07
CA GLN A 434 4.56 -28.05 10.23
C GLN A 434 3.47 -27.39 9.37
N ALA A 435 2.67 -26.50 9.96
CA ALA A 435 1.63 -25.77 9.24
C ALA A 435 2.21 -24.85 8.16
N LEU A 436 3.31 -24.15 8.47
CA LEU A 436 4.01 -23.28 7.53
C LEU A 436 4.65 -24.07 6.39
N LYS A 437 5.27 -25.23 6.64
CA LYS A 437 5.82 -26.11 5.60
C LYS A 437 4.74 -26.56 4.62
N ARG A 438 3.57 -26.94 5.13
CA ARG A 438 2.44 -27.31 4.29
C ARG A 438 1.97 -26.12 3.45
N TRP A 439 1.72 -24.97 4.08
CA TRP A 439 1.27 -23.77 3.39
C TRP A 439 2.27 -23.25 2.34
N ARG A 440 3.57 -23.37 2.62
CA ARG A 440 4.67 -23.02 1.72
C ARG A 440 4.61 -23.80 0.40
N GLY A 441 4.31 -25.10 0.45
CA GLY A 441 4.18 -25.94 -0.74
C GLY A 441 2.80 -25.83 -1.39
N ASP A 442 1.73 -25.96 -0.60
CA ASP A 442 0.36 -26.07 -1.11
C ASP A 442 -0.18 -24.74 -1.66
N VAL A 443 0.28 -23.61 -1.10
CA VAL A 443 -0.26 -22.28 -1.45
C VAL A 443 0.81 -21.39 -2.08
N VAL A 444 1.94 -21.15 -1.40
CA VAL A 444 2.94 -20.18 -1.88
C VAL A 444 3.56 -20.64 -3.20
N ASP A 445 4.03 -21.89 -3.28
CA ASP A 445 4.60 -22.42 -4.53
C ASP A 445 3.57 -22.54 -5.65
N GLU A 446 2.34 -22.94 -5.35
CA GLU A 446 1.29 -23.04 -6.36
C GLU A 446 0.88 -21.67 -6.92
N MET A 447 0.83 -20.62 -6.10
CA MET A 447 0.61 -19.25 -6.57
C MET A 447 1.73 -18.78 -7.50
N VAL A 448 2.99 -19.05 -7.15
CA VAL A 448 4.15 -18.74 -8.01
C VAL A 448 4.10 -19.53 -9.32
N ALA A 449 3.79 -20.83 -9.26
CA ALA A 449 3.69 -21.69 -10.44
C ALA A 449 2.52 -21.27 -11.33
N GLY A 450 1.37 -20.95 -10.74
CA GLY A 450 0.18 -20.46 -11.42
C GLY A 450 0.44 -19.15 -12.17
N LEU A 451 1.11 -18.19 -11.53
CA LEU A 451 1.52 -16.94 -12.18
C LEU A 451 2.45 -17.18 -13.37
N LYS A 452 3.42 -18.09 -13.25
CA LYS A 452 4.33 -18.42 -14.37
C LYS A 452 3.62 -19.04 -15.58
N ARG A 453 2.47 -19.68 -15.39
CA ARG A 453 1.67 -20.29 -16.47
C ARG A 453 0.77 -19.28 -17.19
N LEU A 454 0.57 -18.08 -16.64
CA LEU A 454 -0.13 -16.99 -17.30
C LEU A 454 0.82 -16.31 -18.29
N GLU A 455 0.94 -16.81 -19.52
CA GLU A 455 1.81 -16.18 -20.53
C GLU A 455 1.08 -15.21 -21.47
N GLU A 456 -0.26 -15.31 -21.63
CA GLU A 456 -0.99 -14.61 -22.71
C GLU A 456 -2.08 -13.61 -22.27
N VAL A 457 -2.49 -13.56 -21.00
CA VAL A 457 -3.70 -12.82 -20.58
C VAL A 457 -3.39 -11.47 -19.91
N ASP A 458 -2.18 -11.27 -19.39
CA ASP A 458 -1.84 -10.13 -18.54
C ASP A 458 -0.60 -9.34 -19.01
N ARG A 459 -0.51 -8.06 -18.59
CA ARG A 459 0.72 -7.28 -18.80
C ARG A 459 1.83 -7.90 -17.96
N LYS A 460 3.01 -8.08 -18.57
CA LYS A 460 4.19 -8.65 -17.90
C LYS A 460 4.52 -7.96 -16.57
N CYS A 461 4.36 -6.63 -16.48
CA CYS A 461 4.59 -5.87 -15.23
C CYS A 461 3.67 -6.31 -14.09
N HIS A 462 2.38 -6.55 -14.35
CA HIS A 462 1.41 -7.01 -13.34
C HIS A 462 1.82 -8.37 -12.78
N ARG A 463 2.13 -9.31 -13.67
CA ARG A 463 2.64 -10.64 -13.31
C ARG A 463 3.92 -10.59 -12.50
N ASP A 464 4.86 -9.75 -12.92
CA ASP A 464 6.16 -9.61 -12.26
C ASP A 464 6.00 -9.07 -10.83
N MET A 465 5.08 -8.12 -10.59
CA MET A 465 4.78 -7.61 -9.25
C MET A 465 4.16 -8.69 -8.35
N LEU A 466 3.19 -9.46 -8.86
CA LEU A 466 2.59 -10.57 -8.10
C LEU A 466 3.61 -11.66 -7.78
N LEU A 467 4.47 -12.02 -8.75
CA LEU A 467 5.57 -12.95 -8.55
C LEU A 467 6.56 -12.44 -7.51
N MET A 468 6.89 -11.15 -7.53
CA MET A 468 7.74 -10.52 -6.54
C MET A 468 7.13 -10.60 -5.15
N ARG A 469 5.83 -10.31 -5.00
CA ARG A 469 5.14 -10.41 -3.70
C ARG A 469 5.16 -11.83 -3.15
N TRP A 470 4.81 -12.84 -3.94
CA TRP A 470 4.84 -14.23 -3.47
C TRP A 470 6.25 -14.74 -3.17
N ARG A 471 7.28 -14.24 -3.86
CA ARG A 471 8.68 -14.51 -3.48
C ARG A 471 9.05 -13.87 -2.15
N GLN A 472 8.58 -12.67 -1.86
CA GLN A 472 8.76 -12.04 -0.54
C GLN A 472 8.07 -12.88 0.55
N VAL A 473 6.83 -13.28 0.32
CA VAL A 473 6.09 -14.18 1.22
C VAL A 473 6.85 -15.48 1.44
N GLY A 474 7.35 -16.12 0.38
CA GLY A 474 8.17 -17.33 0.49
C GLY A 474 9.39 -17.13 1.39
N ARG A 475 10.16 -16.04 1.18
CA ARG A 475 11.32 -15.72 2.05
C ARG A 475 10.93 -15.49 3.51
N MET A 476 9.77 -14.89 3.77
CA MET A 476 9.28 -14.70 5.14
C MET A 476 8.97 -16.04 5.82
N VAL A 477 8.34 -16.96 5.09
CA VAL A 477 8.05 -18.31 5.60
C VAL A 477 9.34 -19.09 5.81
N ASP A 478 10.27 -19.05 4.86
CA ASP A 478 11.55 -19.76 4.94
C ASP A 478 12.35 -19.29 6.17
N ARG A 479 12.42 -17.98 6.43
CA ARG A 479 13.02 -17.43 7.66
C ARG A 479 12.28 -17.87 8.93
N ALA A 480 10.95 -17.86 8.92
CA ALA A 480 10.18 -18.32 10.07
C ALA A 480 10.45 -19.80 10.40
N LEU A 481 10.61 -20.65 9.37
CA LEU A 481 10.98 -22.05 9.56
C LEU A 481 12.38 -22.22 10.14
N GLU A 482 13.36 -21.44 9.69
CA GLU A 482 14.72 -21.47 10.24
C GLU A 482 14.72 -21.17 11.76
N GLU A 483 13.94 -20.17 12.20
CA GLU A 483 13.84 -19.77 13.61
C GLU A 483 12.99 -20.72 14.46
N LEU A 484 11.96 -21.35 13.90
CA LEU A 484 11.11 -22.28 14.63
C LEU A 484 11.76 -23.66 14.83
N GLU A 485 12.69 -24.04 13.96
CA GLU A 485 13.36 -25.36 13.95
C GLU A 485 14.78 -25.33 14.52
N GLY A 486 15.41 -24.15 14.60
CA GLY A 486 16.67 -23.94 15.31
C GLY A 486 16.49 -23.94 16.82
#